data_AF-A0AAF0ELG7-F1
#
_entry.id   AF-A0AAF0ELG7-F1
#
_cell.length_a   1.000
_cell.length_b   1.000
_cell.length_c   1.000
_cell.angle_alpha   90.00
_cell.angle_beta   90.00
_cell.angle_gamma   90.00
#
_symmetry.space_group_name_H-M   'P 1'
#
loop_
_entity.id
_entity.type
_entity.pdbx_description
1 polymer ?
#
loop_
_entity_poly.entity_id
_entity_poly.type
_entity_poly.pdbx_seq_one_letter_code
_entity_poly.pdbx_strand_id
1 'polypeptide(L)'
;MKLTVSSFDGASRFRKTFDGKSSVPTQPEVVALEADDVIKLTFSTTLSNGEKATGDFLPHQAWVVIGDADQKDGSETVWPLRRVDRMSESLKRTIVKQGVDSPLRVFLVIASFPRSSNNEVQPLMLPLLDLQFSDASRFAAAMSESQRLKAEREEGFMPWPFNQHTFQTEPWQTMPPKMVSLSAALAVLGLPWAVLLTMWCRIVTHVSAPKTIVALFLASVYALEVGAFLHWIGVAPWIVFPAVGVVAIAALLTGRGAITPTLARSA
;
A
#
# COMPACT_ATOMS: atom_id res chain seq x y z
N MET A 1 -26.89 13.91 -42.16
CA MET A 1 -26.79 13.79 -40.69
C MET A 1 -26.13 15.03 -40.09
N LYS A 2 -26.54 15.45 -38.90
CA LYS A 2 -25.98 16.60 -38.18
C LYS A 2 -25.57 16.18 -36.75
N LEU A 3 -24.33 16.48 -36.40
CA LEU A 3 -23.78 16.32 -35.05
C LEU A 3 -23.48 17.71 -34.48
N THR A 4 -23.95 17.95 -33.26
CA THR A 4 -23.72 19.21 -32.54
C THR A 4 -23.34 18.92 -31.10
N VAL A 5 -22.31 19.61 -30.61
CA VAL A 5 -21.98 19.71 -29.19
C VAL A 5 -22.24 21.15 -28.77
N SER A 6 -23.12 21.32 -27.80
CA SER A 6 -23.51 22.63 -27.27
C SER A 6 -23.48 22.60 -25.76
N SER A 7 -22.98 23.65 -25.14
CA SER A 7 -23.11 23.83 -23.69
C SER A 7 -24.58 24.03 -23.32
N PHE A 8 -24.92 23.76 -22.05
CA PHE A 8 -26.27 23.92 -21.51
C PHE A 8 -26.83 25.35 -21.68
N ASP A 9 -25.95 26.35 -21.70
CA ASP A 9 -26.30 27.76 -21.98
C ASP A 9 -26.71 28.03 -23.45
N GLY A 10 -26.62 27.02 -24.32
CA GLY A 10 -26.99 27.09 -25.73
C GLY A 10 -25.82 27.47 -26.65
N ALA A 11 -24.62 27.70 -26.13
CA ALA A 11 -23.44 27.97 -26.95
C ALA A 11 -23.01 26.72 -27.73
N SER A 12 -23.10 26.77 -29.06
CA SER A 12 -22.63 25.68 -29.93
C SER A 12 -21.11 25.71 -30.04
N ARG A 13 -20.43 24.71 -29.47
CA ARG A 13 -18.96 24.58 -29.53
C ARG A 13 -18.48 23.80 -30.74
N PHE A 14 -19.26 22.80 -31.15
CA PHE A 14 -18.97 21.96 -32.31
C PHE A 14 -20.23 21.72 -33.13
N ARG A 15 -20.13 21.83 -34.45
CA ARG A 15 -21.24 21.54 -35.37
C ARG A 15 -20.68 21.01 -36.68
N LYS A 16 -21.04 19.77 -37.02
CA LYS A 16 -20.63 19.13 -38.27
C LYS A 16 -21.82 18.44 -38.93
N THR A 17 -21.89 18.56 -40.25
CA THR A 17 -22.91 17.90 -41.06
C THR A 17 -22.20 16.85 -41.92
N PHE A 18 -22.69 15.62 -41.86
CA PHE A 18 -22.18 14.49 -42.61
C PHE A 18 -23.24 14.04 -43.61
N ASP A 19 -22.87 13.89 -44.87
CA ASP A 19 -23.71 13.39 -45.95
C ASP A 19 -23.27 11.98 -46.35
N GLY A 20 -23.64 11.00 -45.52
CA GLY A 20 -23.32 9.58 -45.74
C GLY A 20 -21.88 9.17 -45.36
N LYS A 21 -21.53 7.92 -45.67
CA LYS A 21 -20.26 7.28 -45.25
C LYS A 21 -19.02 7.97 -45.82
N SER A 22 -19.08 8.47 -47.06
CA SER A 22 -17.95 9.13 -47.74
C SER A 22 -17.59 10.48 -47.12
N SER A 23 -18.52 11.13 -46.43
CA SER A 23 -18.30 12.44 -45.79
C SER A 23 -17.66 12.34 -44.40
N VAL A 24 -17.57 11.13 -43.84
CA VAL A 24 -17.00 10.91 -42.51
C VAL A 24 -15.49 10.69 -42.64
N PRO A 25 -14.65 11.50 -42.00
CA PRO A 25 -13.20 11.34 -42.09
C PRO A 25 -12.75 10.04 -41.43
N THR A 26 -11.71 9.42 -41.98
CA THR A 26 -11.13 8.17 -41.44
C THR A 26 -10.58 8.36 -40.02
N GLN A 27 -10.13 9.57 -39.70
CA GLN A 27 -9.78 9.99 -38.33
C GLN A 27 -10.80 11.03 -37.84
N PRO A 28 -11.56 10.72 -36.78
CA PRO A 28 -12.49 11.68 -36.19
C PRO A 28 -11.76 12.87 -35.58
N GLU A 29 -12.49 13.97 -35.46
CA GLU A 29 -12.00 15.18 -34.80
C GLU A 29 -12.11 15.01 -33.28
N VAL A 30 -11.09 15.48 -32.54
CA VAL A 30 -11.08 15.41 -31.08
C VAL A 30 -11.74 16.66 -30.52
N VAL A 31 -12.78 16.49 -29.70
CA VAL A 31 -13.48 17.58 -29.02
C VAL A 31 -13.39 17.38 -27.51
N ALA A 32 -12.86 18.40 -26.83
CA ALA A 32 -12.81 18.46 -25.38
C ALA A 32 -14.22 18.80 -24.82
N LEU A 33 -14.79 17.88 -24.04
CA LEU A 33 -16.08 18.04 -23.39
C LEU A 33 -15.93 18.66 -22.00
N GLU A 34 -16.79 19.64 -21.72
CA GLU A 34 -16.99 20.20 -20.39
C GLU A 34 -18.12 19.48 -19.64
N ALA A 35 -18.35 19.87 -18.38
CA ALA A 35 -19.35 19.22 -17.52
C ALA A 35 -20.80 19.37 -18.02
N ASP A 36 -21.10 20.52 -18.63
CA ASP A 36 -22.45 20.90 -19.03
C ASP A 36 -22.70 20.79 -20.54
N ASP A 37 -21.80 20.11 -21.26
CA ASP A 37 -21.92 19.91 -22.70
C ASP A 37 -22.96 18.84 -23.04
N VAL A 38 -23.83 19.18 -24.00
CA VAL A 38 -24.88 18.34 -24.55
C VAL A 38 -24.51 17.93 -25.98
N ILE A 39 -24.39 16.62 -26.19
CA ILE A 39 -24.19 16.03 -27.52
C ILE A 39 -25.54 15.73 -28.14
N LYS A 40 -25.83 16.38 -29.26
CA LYS A 40 -27.05 16.17 -30.05
C LYS A 40 -26.69 15.59 -31.42
N LEU A 41 -27.17 14.38 -31.66
CA LEU A 41 -27.07 13.69 -32.94
C LEU A 41 -28.45 13.66 -33.60
N THR A 42 -28.52 14.06 -34.86
CA THR A 42 -29.75 13.98 -35.66
C THR A 42 -29.40 13.44 -37.04
N PHE A 43 -30.01 12.32 -37.42
CA PHE A 43 -29.83 11.74 -38.75
C PHE A 43 -31.18 11.44 -39.39
N SER A 44 -31.15 11.29 -40.70
CA SER A 44 -32.24 10.83 -41.53
C SER A 44 -31.68 9.81 -42.49
N THR A 45 -32.41 8.72 -42.71
CA THR A 45 -32.08 7.72 -43.72
C THR A 45 -32.78 8.08 -45.03
N THR A 46 -32.07 7.91 -46.13
CA THR A 46 -32.58 8.09 -47.49
C THR A 46 -32.47 6.78 -48.23
N LEU A 47 -33.45 6.54 -49.09
CA LEU A 47 -33.47 5.42 -50.02
C LEU A 47 -32.50 5.67 -51.18
N SER A 48 -32.18 4.63 -51.94
CA SER A 48 -31.33 4.72 -53.13
C SER A 48 -31.90 5.65 -54.21
N ASN A 49 -33.21 5.87 -54.21
CA ASN A 49 -33.90 6.81 -55.09
C ASN A 49 -33.85 8.29 -54.61
N GLY A 50 -33.17 8.56 -53.49
CA GLY A 50 -33.05 9.90 -52.90
C GLY A 50 -34.23 10.34 -52.02
N GLU A 51 -35.29 9.53 -51.92
CA GLU A 51 -36.43 9.83 -51.05
C GLU A 51 -36.09 9.52 -49.58
N LYS A 52 -36.76 10.22 -48.65
CA LYS A 52 -36.63 9.92 -47.22
C LYS A 52 -37.23 8.55 -46.94
N ALA A 53 -36.47 7.70 -46.27
CA ALA A 53 -36.97 6.40 -45.85
C ALA A 53 -38.07 6.58 -44.79
N THR A 54 -39.24 6.01 -45.04
CA THR A 54 -40.41 6.05 -44.16
C THR A 54 -40.97 4.63 -43.96
N GLY A 55 -41.73 4.44 -42.88
CA GLY A 55 -42.37 3.15 -42.55
C GLY A 55 -41.36 2.01 -42.48
N ASP A 56 -41.58 0.98 -43.31
CA ASP A 56 -40.80 -0.26 -43.32
C ASP A 56 -39.33 -0.05 -43.72
N PHE A 57 -38.98 1.09 -44.33
CA PHE A 57 -37.60 1.39 -44.76
C PHE A 57 -36.76 2.06 -43.67
N LEU A 58 -37.34 2.28 -42.49
CA LEU A 58 -36.59 2.73 -41.33
C LEU A 58 -35.65 1.60 -40.84
N PRO A 59 -34.46 1.97 -40.34
CA PRO A 59 -33.56 0.98 -39.76
C PRO A 59 -34.20 0.34 -38.52
N HIS A 60 -34.06 -0.97 -38.40
CA HIS A 60 -34.62 -1.72 -37.27
C HIS A 60 -33.81 -1.46 -35.99
N GLN A 61 -32.50 -1.22 -36.15
CA GLN A 61 -31.59 -0.95 -35.06
C GLN A 61 -30.76 0.28 -35.40
N ALA A 62 -30.73 1.23 -34.48
CA ALA A 62 -29.85 2.37 -34.60
C ALA A 62 -29.40 2.77 -33.18
N TRP A 63 -28.09 2.75 -32.98
CA TRP A 63 -27.45 2.86 -31.69
C TRP A 63 -26.28 3.82 -31.79
N VAL A 64 -26.06 4.59 -30.72
CA VAL A 64 -24.80 5.30 -30.53
C VAL A 64 -23.94 4.45 -29.63
N VAL A 65 -22.74 4.10 -30.07
CA VAL A 65 -21.78 3.33 -29.29
C VAL A 65 -20.63 4.25 -28.93
N ILE A 66 -20.28 4.31 -27.65
CA ILE A 66 -19.13 5.07 -27.17
C ILE A 66 -18.13 4.05 -26.64
N GLY A 67 -16.92 4.05 -27.20
CA GLY A 67 -15.87 3.10 -26.85
C GLY A 67 -14.49 3.75 -26.92
N ASP A 68 -13.47 2.97 -26.59
CA ASP A 68 -12.07 3.41 -26.69
C ASP A 68 -11.70 3.74 -28.15
N ALA A 69 -11.03 4.87 -28.37
CA ALA A 69 -10.52 5.23 -29.70
C ALA A 69 -9.43 4.26 -30.18
N ASP A 70 -8.67 3.69 -29.25
CA ASP A 70 -7.58 2.73 -29.51
C ASP A 70 -8.05 1.27 -29.47
N GLN A 71 -9.32 1.02 -29.11
CA GLN A 71 -9.94 -0.30 -29.01
C GLN A 71 -9.15 -1.31 -28.14
N LYS A 72 -8.36 -0.83 -27.17
CA LYS A 72 -7.50 -1.67 -26.31
C LYS A 72 -8.33 -2.37 -25.22
N ASP A 73 -9.27 -1.63 -24.63
CA ASP A 73 -10.23 -2.15 -23.68
C ASP A 73 -11.61 -2.27 -24.33
N GLY A 74 -12.14 -3.50 -24.39
CA GLY A 74 -13.47 -3.80 -24.95
C GLY A 74 -14.67 -3.24 -24.16
N SER A 75 -14.48 -2.15 -23.40
CA SER A 75 -15.56 -1.48 -22.68
C SER A 75 -16.32 -0.55 -23.60
N GLU A 76 -17.24 -1.11 -24.38
CA GLU A 76 -18.17 -0.35 -25.21
C GLU A 76 -19.46 -0.07 -24.43
N THR A 77 -19.92 1.18 -24.46
CA THR A 77 -21.22 1.55 -23.91
C THR A 77 -22.17 1.91 -25.04
N VAL A 78 -23.34 1.26 -25.05
CA VAL A 78 -24.39 1.49 -26.04
C VAL A 78 -25.42 2.47 -25.47
N TRP A 79 -25.73 3.51 -26.24
CA TRP A 79 -26.77 4.49 -25.96
C TRP A 79 -27.92 4.40 -26.98
N PRO A 80 -29.17 4.32 -26.50
CA PRO A 80 -30.33 4.41 -27.38
C PRO A 80 -30.44 5.83 -27.95
N LEU A 81 -31.04 5.96 -29.14
CA LEU A 81 -31.30 7.24 -29.81
C LEU A 81 -32.41 8.10 -29.15
N ARG A 82 -32.66 7.90 -27.86
CA ARG A 82 -33.62 8.69 -27.09
C ARG A 82 -32.86 9.76 -26.31
N ARG A 83 -33.59 10.75 -25.81
CA ARG A 83 -33.01 11.74 -24.90
C ARG A 83 -32.52 11.01 -23.64
N VAL A 84 -31.21 11.03 -23.43
CA VAL A 84 -30.56 10.49 -22.24
C VAL A 84 -30.04 11.69 -21.44
N ASP A 85 -30.73 12.03 -20.35
CA ASP A 85 -30.36 13.18 -19.51
C ASP A 85 -29.18 12.87 -18.56
N ARG A 86 -28.86 11.59 -18.36
CA ARG A 86 -27.80 11.16 -17.44
C ARG A 86 -26.86 10.20 -18.12
N MET A 87 -25.57 10.48 -17.99
CA MET A 87 -24.51 9.58 -18.40
C MET A 87 -24.66 8.23 -17.69
N SER A 88 -24.54 7.13 -18.42
CA SER A 88 -24.64 5.79 -17.84
C SER A 88 -23.45 5.49 -16.92
N GLU A 89 -23.69 4.68 -15.89
CA GLU A 89 -22.66 4.33 -14.92
C GLU A 89 -21.49 3.56 -15.54
N SER A 90 -21.77 2.77 -16.59
CA SER A 90 -20.75 2.09 -17.38
C SER A 90 -19.78 3.07 -18.05
N LEU A 91 -20.30 4.13 -18.67
CA LEU A 91 -19.49 5.13 -19.36
C LEU A 91 -18.67 5.95 -18.36
N LYS A 92 -19.25 6.34 -17.22
CA LYS A 92 -18.49 7.00 -16.14
C LYS A 92 -17.31 6.16 -15.69
N ARG A 93 -17.53 4.85 -15.48
CA ARG A 93 -16.45 3.92 -15.09
C ARG A 93 -15.39 3.80 -16.18
N THR A 94 -15.79 3.74 -17.46
CA THR A 94 -14.84 3.73 -18.58
C THR A 94 -13.99 5.01 -18.58
N ILE A 95 -14.59 6.19 -18.42
CA ILE A 95 -13.85 7.46 -18.35
C ILE A 95 -12.83 7.47 -17.21
N VAL A 96 -13.20 6.98 -16.02
CA VAL A 96 -12.27 6.94 -14.87
C VAL A 96 -11.15 5.93 -15.09
N LYS A 97 -11.44 4.76 -15.68
CA LYS A 97 -10.46 3.71 -15.93
C LYS A 97 -9.43 4.10 -16.98
N GLN A 98 -9.88 4.69 -18.08
CA GLN A 98 -9.01 5.05 -19.19
C GLN A 98 -8.21 6.34 -18.88
N GLY A 99 -8.78 7.24 -18.08
CA GLY A 99 -8.14 8.49 -17.70
C GLY A 99 -8.39 9.63 -18.69
N VAL A 100 -7.78 10.78 -18.42
CA VAL A 100 -7.96 12.03 -19.19
C VAL A 100 -7.24 12.00 -20.55
N ASP A 101 -6.22 11.17 -20.69
CA ASP A 101 -5.31 11.15 -21.84
C ASP A 101 -5.81 10.29 -23.01
N SER A 102 -6.84 9.47 -22.79
CA SER A 102 -7.42 8.55 -23.78
C SER A 102 -8.76 9.08 -24.30
N PRO A 103 -8.87 9.49 -25.57
CA PRO A 103 -10.13 9.94 -26.13
C PRO A 103 -11.10 8.77 -26.34
N LEU A 104 -12.39 9.02 -26.10
CA LEU A 104 -13.49 8.10 -26.31
C LEU A 104 -14.16 8.34 -27.65
N ARG A 105 -14.19 7.33 -28.52
CA ARG A 105 -14.78 7.44 -29.85
C ARG A 105 -16.29 7.16 -29.84
N VAL A 106 -17.03 8.05 -30.50
CA VAL A 106 -18.47 7.94 -30.73
C VAL A 106 -18.71 7.33 -32.11
N PHE A 107 -19.40 6.20 -32.14
CA PHE A 107 -19.85 5.53 -33.33
C PHE A 107 -21.36 5.60 -33.46
N LEU A 108 -21.85 5.81 -34.68
CA LEU A 108 -23.25 5.55 -35.03
C LEU A 108 -23.32 4.22 -35.76
N VAL A 109 -24.05 3.28 -35.16
CA VAL A 109 -24.28 1.96 -35.71
C VAL A 109 -25.73 1.89 -36.17
N ILE A 110 -25.95 1.62 -37.45
CA ILE A 110 -27.27 1.46 -38.05
C ILE A 110 -27.32 0.10 -38.73
N ALA A 111 -28.34 -0.69 -38.41
CA ALA A 111 -28.57 -2.00 -39.01
C ALA A 111 -30.07 -2.24 -39.27
N SER A 112 -30.36 -3.05 -40.27
CA SER A 112 -31.71 -3.50 -40.58
C SER A 112 -31.71 -4.98 -40.93
N PHE A 113 -32.84 -5.64 -40.71
CA PHE A 113 -33.01 -7.02 -41.13
C PHE A 113 -33.28 -7.08 -42.65
N PRO A 114 -32.77 -8.12 -43.32
CA PRO A 114 -33.08 -8.36 -44.71
C PRO A 114 -34.58 -8.69 -44.86
N ARG A 115 -35.24 -8.09 -45.84
CA ARG A 115 -36.68 -8.34 -46.09
C ARG A 115 -36.97 -9.65 -46.82
N SER A 116 -35.99 -10.19 -47.52
CA SER A 116 -36.09 -11.41 -48.30
C SER A 116 -34.77 -12.16 -48.21
N SER A 117 -34.81 -13.49 -48.31
CA SER A 117 -33.65 -14.37 -48.26
C SER A 117 -32.55 -14.05 -49.27
N ASN A 118 -32.89 -13.31 -50.33
CA ASN A 118 -31.98 -12.96 -51.42
C ASN A 118 -31.36 -11.56 -51.27
N ASN A 119 -31.67 -10.82 -50.21
CA ASN A 119 -31.24 -9.44 -50.04
C ASN A 119 -30.24 -9.36 -48.87
N GLU A 120 -29.00 -9.00 -49.14
CA GLU A 120 -27.97 -8.82 -48.10
C GLU A 120 -27.97 -7.36 -47.63
N VAL A 121 -28.09 -7.14 -46.33
CA VAL A 121 -28.07 -5.80 -45.73
C VAL A 121 -26.75 -5.64 -44.98
N GLN A 122 -25.91 -4.73 -45.45
CA GLN A 122 -24.66 -4.40 -44.76
C GLN A 122 -24.92 -3.41 -43.62
N PRO A 123 -24.44 -3.69 -42.40
CA PRO A 123 -24.54 -2.74 -41.29
C PRO A 123 -23.63 -1.54 -41.54
N LEU A 124 -24.11 -0.37 -41.14
CA LEU A 124 -23.39 0.88 -41.27
C LEU A 124 -22.81 1.28 -39.92
N MET A 125 -21.47 1.33 -39.82
CA MET A 125 -20.76 1.90 -38.68
C MET A 125 -20.02 3.16 -39.11
N LEU A 126 -20.29 4.28 -38.43
CA LEU A 126 -19.68 5.57 -38.74
C LEU A 126 -18.96 6.12 -37.50
N PRO A 127 -17.63 6.31 -37.53
CA PRO A 127 -16.88 6.97 -36.45
C PRO A 127 -17.07 8.48 -36.55
N LEU A 128 -17.82 9.07 -35.62
CA LEU A 128 -18.29 10.45 -35.77
C LEU A 128 -17.38 11.47 -35.13
N LEU A 129 -16.92 11.18 -33.91
CA LEU A 129 -16.25 12.14 -33.04
C LEU A 129 -15.43 11.42 -31.97
N ASP A 130 -14.27 11.97 -31.64
CA ASP A 130 -13.46 11.53 -30.51
C ASP A 130 -13.65 12.54 -29.36
N LEU A 131 -14.04 12.04 -28.19
CA LEU A 131 -14.40 12.82 -27.01
C LEU A 131 -13.24 12.79 -26.01
N GLN A 132 -12.75 13.96 -25.62
CA GLN A 132 -11.77 14.07 -24.56
C GLN A 132 -12.41 14.73 -23.34
N PHE A 133 -12.23 14.13 -22.15
CA PHE A 133 -12.76 14.68 -20.91
C PHE A 133 -11.65 15.43 -20.17
N SER A 134 -11.87 16.69 -19.82
CA SER A 134 -10.87 17.51 -19.11
C SER A 134 -10.62 17.07 -17.67
N ASP A 135 -11.63 16.46 -17.03
CA ASP A 135 -11.54 15.99 -15.64
C ASP A 135 -12.31 14.68 -15.44
N ALA A 136 -11.56 13.61 -15.13
CA ALA A 136 -12.10 12.30 -14.79
C ALA A 136 -12.38 12.14 -13.28
N SER A 137 -11.82 13.00 -12.42
CA SER A 137 -11.91 12.88 -10.96
C SER A 137 -13.33 13.05 -10.44
N ARG A 138 -14.15 13.85 -11.13
CA ARG A 138 -15.59 14.02 -10.84
C ARG A 138 -16.39 12.71 -10.88
N PHE A 139 -15.90 11.72 -11.63
CA PHE A 139 -16.53 10.42 -11.78
C PHE A 139 -15.92 9.36 -10.85
N ALA A 140 -14.94 9.70 -10.01
CA ALA A 140 -14.29 8.76 -9.10
C ALA A 140 -15.29 8.05 -8.17
N ALA A 141 -16.38 8.71 -7.78
CA ALA A 141 -17.46 8.08 -7.00
C ALA A 141 -18.14 6.91 -7.72
N ALA A 142 -18.15 6.90 -9.07
CA ALA A 142 -18.70 5.81 -9.88
C ALA A 142 -17.84 4.52 -9.86
N MET A 143 -16.59 4.62 -9.40
CA MET A 143 -15.71 3.48 -9.12
C MET A 143 -16.01 2.81 -7.78
N SER A 144 -16.98 3.31 -7.00
CA SER A 144 -17.44 2.63 -5.80
C SER A 144 -17.79 1.18 -6.13
N GLU A 145 -17.24 0.27 -5.33
CA GLU A 145 -17.34 -1.16 -5.53
C GLU A 145 -18.82 -1.56 -5.62
N SER A 146 -19.23 -2.11 -6.77
CA SER A 146 -20.62 -2.53 -6.92
C SER A 146 -20.98 -3.56 -5.85
N GLN A 147 -22.21 -3.51 -5.33
CA GLN A 147 -22.68 -4.47 -4.33
C GLN A 147 -22.47 -5.93 -4.78
N ARG A 148 -22.62 -6.20 -6.08
CA ARG A 148 -22.34 -7.50 -6.69
C ARG A 148 -20.87 -7.90 -6.56
N LEU A 149 -19.93 -7.02 -6.92
CA LEU A 149 -18.49 -7.31 -6.81
C LEU A 149 -18.07 -7.52 -5.35
N LYS A 150 -18.66 -6.75 -4.43
CA LYS A 150 -18.47 -6.94 -3.00
C LYS A 150 -18.99 -8.31 -2.54
N ALA A 151 -20.19 -8.72 -2.96
CA ALA A 151 -20.74 -10.04 -2.67
C ALA A 151 -19.90 -11.16 -3.28
N GLU A 152 -19.44 -11.01 -4.53
CA GLU A 152 -18.56 -11.99 -5.19
C GLU A 152 -17.22 -12.17 -4.45
N ARG A 153 -16.67 -11.08 -3.89
CA ARG A 153 -15.48 -11.12 -3.04
C ARG A 153 -15.76 -11.81 -1.70
N GLU A 154 -16.87 -11.49 -1.06
CA GLU A 154 -17.27 -12.06 0.23
C GLU A 154 -17.64 -13.56 0.13
N GLU A 155 -18.23 -13.97 -1.00
CA GLU A 155 -18.61 -15.36 -1.30
C GLU A 155 -17.42 -16.19 -1.83
N GLY A 156 -16.26 -15.59 -2.06
CA GLY A 156 -15.03 -16.29 -2.44
C GLY A 156 -14.92 -16.66 -3.91
N PHE A 157 -15.66 -15.99 -4.81
CA PHE A 157 -15.53 -16.17 -6.26
C PHE A 157 -14.23 -15.56 -6.82
N MET A 158 -13.61 -14.65 -6.07
CA MET A 158 -12.33 -14.04 -6.40
C MET A 158 -11.19 -14.69 -5.61
N PRO A 159 -9.97 -14.76 -6.16
CA PRO A 159 -8.82 -15.25 -5.42
C PRO A 159 -8.61 -14.42 -4.16
N TRP A 160 -8.38 -15.10 -3.04
CA TRP A 160 -8.09 -14.46 -1.77
C TRP A 160 -6.77 -13.69 -1.89
N PRO A 161 -6.68 -12.48 -1.30
CA PRO A 161 -5.42 -11.76 -1.27
C PRO A 161 -4.37 -12.57 -0.52
N PHE A 162 -3.11 -12.43 -0.94
CA PHE A 162 -2.01 -13.12 -0.30
C PHE A 162 -1.79 -12.58 1.11
N ASN A 163 -2.07 -13.39 2.12
CA ASN A 163 -1.83 -13.05 3.52
C ASN A 163 -0.39 -13.42 3.89
N GLN A 164 0.41 -12.45 4.34
CA GLN A 164 1.76 -12.67 4.85
C GLN A 164 1.76 -12.56 6.36
N HIS A 165 2.34 -13.55 7.05
CA HIS A 165 2.61 -13.45 8.48
C HIS A 165 3.75 -12.47 8.72
N THR A 166 3.45 -11.34 9.37
CA THR A 166 4.47 -10.42 9.87
C THR A 166 4.91 -10.89 11.25
N PHE A 167 6.10 -11.50 11.33
CA PHE A 167 6.73 -11.83 12.61
C PHE A 167 7.09 -10.55 13.37
N GLN A 168 7.10 -10.63 14.70
CA GLN A 168 7.62 -9.54 15.52
C GLN A 168 9.11 -9.33 15.20
N THR A 169 9.53 -8.06 15.16
CA THR A 169 10.94 -7.70 15.01
C THR A 169 11.75 -8.26 16.17
N GLU A 170 12.84 -8.95 15.86
CA GLU A 170 13.68 -9.55 16.90
C GLU A 170 14.36 -8.45 17.74
N PRO A 171 14.50 -8.62 19.08
CA PRO A 171 15.00 -7.57 19.97
C PRO A 171 16.38 -7.01 19.63
N TRP A 172 17.25 -7.78 18.95
CA TRP A 172 18.57 -7.29 18.56
C TRP A 172 18.53 -6.22 17.46
N GLN A 173 17.44 -6.18 16.67
CA GLN A 173 17.25 -5.17 15.62
C GLN A 173 16.95 -3.79 16.22
N THR A 174 16.40 -3.76 17.43
CA THR A 174 16.12 -2.53 18.17
C THR A 174 17.22 -2.19 19.19
N MET A 175 18.25 -3.03 19.32
CA MET A 175 19.36 -2.76 20.24
C MET A 175 20.22 -1.58 19.75
N PRO A 176 20.69 -0.72 20.67
CA PRO A 176 21.59 0.38 20.33
C PRO A 176 22.94 -0.15 19.81
N PRO A 177 23.69 0.67 19.05
CA PRO A 177 24.99 0.28 18.53
C PRO A 177 25.95 -0.17 19.64
N LYS A 178 26.74 -1.21 19.37
CA LYS A 178 27.69 -1.82 20.33
C LYS A 178 28.61 -0.82 21.00
N MET A 179 29.04 0.22 20.27
CA MET A 179 29.91 1.27 20.81
C MET A 179 29.23 2.11 21.89
N VAL A 180 27.93 2.41 21.73
CA VAL A 180 27.15 3.18 22.71
C VAL A 180 26.94 2.35 23.98
N SER A 181 26.65 1.06 23.83
CA SER A 181 26.54 0.17 24.98
C SER A 181 27.89 -0.01 25.70
N LEU A 182 29.00 -0.13 24.96
CA LEU A 182 30.34 -0.23 25.52
C LEU A 182 30.74 1.03 26.30
N SER A 183 30.49 2.22 25.74
CA SER A 183 30.83 3.48 26.41
C SER A 183 30.00 3.66 27.69
N ALA A 184 28.71 3.32 27.65
CA ALA A 184 27.86 3.32 28.83
C ALA A 184 28.36 2.33 29.90
N ALA A 185 28.76 1.12 29.52
CA ALA A 185 29.32 0.13 30.44
C ALA A 185 30.63 0.62 31.08
N LEU A 186 31.53 1.22 30.31
CA LEU A 186 32.77 1.81 30.82
C LEU A 186 32.52 3.01 31.73
N ALA A 187 31.52 3.83 31.44
CA ALA A 187 31.17 4.95 32.32
C ALA A 187 30.63 4.45 33.67
N VAL A 188 29.71 3.49 33.64
CA VAL A 188 29.05 2.96 34.85
C VAL A 188 30.01 2.15 35.72
N LEU A 189 30.85 1.30 35.12
CA LEU A 189 31.81 0.48 35.88
C LEU A 189 33.13 1.20 36.10
N GLY A 190 33.67 1.87 35.09
CA GLY A 190 35.02 2.46 35.17
C GLY A 190 35.10 3.65 36.10
N LEU A 191 34.14 4.59 36.04
CA LEU A 191 34.24 5.84 36.79
C LEU A 191 34.19 5.64 38.32
N PRO A 192 33.22 4.90 38.89
CA PRO A 192 33.17 4.72 40.35
C PRO A 192 34.38 3.97 40.89
N TRP A 193 34.84 2.92 40.17
CA TRP A 193 36.02 2.15 40.57
C TRP A 193 37.30 2.96 40.44
N ALA A 194 37.45 3.81 39.42
CA ALA A 194 38.61 4.70 39.30
C ALA A 194 38.65 5.73 40.43
N VAL A 195 37.52 6.33 40.80
CA VAL A 195 37.43 7.26 41.94
C VAL A 195 37.78 6.52 43.24
N LEU A 196 37.22 5.34 43.46
CA LEU A 196 37.51 4.54 44.65
C LEU A 196 38.99 4.15 44.73
N LEU A 197 39.60 3.69 43.63
CA LEU A 197 41.01 3.32 43.59
C LEU A 197 41.94 4.52 43.78
N THR A 198 41.62 5.68 43.19
CA THR A 198 42.44 6.90 43.39
C THR A 198 42.38 7.40 44.84
N MET A 199 41.22 7.32 45.49
CA MET A 199 41.10 7.61 46.93
C MET A 199 41.83 6.55 47.77
N TRP A 200 41.68 5.27 47.44
CA TRP A 200 42.31 4.15 48.12
C TRP A 200 43.84 4.22 48.07
N CYS A 201 44.43 4.49 46.89
CA CYS A 201 45.87 4.65 46.71
C CYS A 201 46.46 5.79 47.57
N ARG A 202 45.69 6.84 47.87
CA ARG A 202 46.12 7.92 48.76
C ARG A 202 46.11 7.52 50.24
N ILE A 203 45.26 6.58 50.63
CA ILE A 203 45.06 6.16 52.02
C ILE A 203 45.96 4.97 52.40
N VAL A 204 46.28 4.10 51.44
CA VAL A 204 46.88 2.77 51.69
C VAL A 204 48.40 2.79 51.85
N THR A 205 49.04 3.96 51.81
CA THR A 205 50.48 4.12 52.02
C THR A 205 50.98 3.62 53.40
N HIS A 206 50.07 3.30 54.32
CA HIS A 206 50.38 2.85 55.69
C HIS A 206 49.90 1.43 56.05
N VAL A 207 49.59 0.57 55.07
CA VAL A 207 49.13 -0.80 55.36
C VAL A 207 50.32 -1.75 55.57
N SER A 208 50.44 -2.30 56.78
CA SER A 208 51.40 -3.37 57.09
C SER A 208 50.95 -4.72 56.52
N ALA A 209 51.91 -5.60 56.19
CA ALA A 209 51.61 -6.93 55.66
C ALA A 209 50.64 -7.72 56.59
N PRO A 210 49.62 -8.39 56.03
CA PRO A 210 48.64 -9.12 56.82
C PRO A 210 49.28 -10.34 57.50
N LYS A 211 48.83 -10.63 58.72
CA LYS A 211 49.14 -11.89 59.40
C LYS A 211 48.52 -13.07 58.64
N THR A 212 49.12 -14.25 58.74
CA THR A 212 48.71 -15.46 58.02
C THR A 212 47.22 -15.79 58.14
N ILE A 213 46.61 -15.60 59.31
CA ILE A 213 45.18 -15.86 59.53
C ILE A 213 44.27 -14.85 58.80
N VAL A 214 44.70 -13.59 58.70
CA VAL A 214 43.99 -12.53 57.96
C VAL A 214 44.11 -12.78 56.46
N ALA A 215 45.29 -13.21 55.99
CA ALA A 215 45.50 -13.59 54.60
C ALA A 215 44.64 -14.79 54.20
N LEU A 216 44.52 -15.80 55.06
CA LEU A 216 43.66 -16.97 54.82
C LEU A 216 42.17 -16.58 54.78
N PHE A 217 41.73 -15.68 55.66
CA PHE A 217 40.39 -15.13 55.62
C PHE A 217 40.13 -14.36 54.31
N LEU A 218 41.04 -13.48 53.89
CA LEU A 218 40.93 -12.76 52.61
C LEU A 218 40.88 -13.70 51.40
N ALA A 219 41.70 -14.77 51.40
CA ALA A 219 41.66 -15.79 50.37
C ALA A 219 40.30 -16.51 50.31
N SER A 220 39.68 -16.77 51.46
CA SER A 220 38.35 -17.38 51.52
C SER A 220 37.25 -16.45 50.98
N VAL A 221 37.32 -15.14 51.27
CA VAL A 221 36.41 -14.13 50.72
C VAL A 221 36.57 -14.05 49.20
N TYR A 222 37.81 -14.03 48.71
CA TYR A 222 38.09 -14.06 47.27
C TYR A 222 37.52 -15.31 46.60
N ALA A 223 37.67 -16.49 47.22
CA ALA A 223 37.12 -17.73 46.70
C ALA A 223 35.58 -17.74 46.65
N LEU A 224 34.89 -17.07 47.59
CA LEU A 224 33.43 -16.87 47.53
C LEU A 224 33.03 -16.02 46.34
N GLU A 225 33.74 -14.92 46.08
CA GLU A 225 33.50 -14.05 44.91
C GLU A 225 33.73 -14.80 43.58
N VAL A 226 34.80 -15.61 43.50
CA VAL A 226 35.03 -16.48 42.34
C VAL A 226 33.89 -17.49 42.17
N GLY A 227 33.38 -18.06 43.26
CA GLY A 227 32.21 -18.95 43.23
C GLY A 227 30.96 -18.24 42.68
N ALA A 228 30.70 -17.02 43.12
CA ALA A 228 29.59 -16.21 42.61
C ALA A 228 29.76 -15.90 41.10
N PHE A 229 30.96 -15.57 40.67
CA PHE A 229 31.28 -15.34 39.25
C PHE A 229 31.11 -16.60 38.39
N LEU A 230 31.54 -17.76 38.88
CA LEU A 230 31.34 -19.05 38.18
C LEU A 230 29.85 -19.38 38.03
N HIS A 231 29.04 -19.11 39.05
CA HIS A 231 27.59 -19.26 38.94
C HIS A 231 27.01 -18.32 37.87
N TRP A 232 27.47 -17.07 37.82
CA TRP A 232 27.02 -16.09 36.82
C TRP A 232 27.36 -16.49 35.38
N ILE A 233 28.52 -17.13 35.13
CA ILE A 233 28.89 -17.65 33.79
C ILE A 233 28.03 -18.86 33.38
N GLY A 234 27.32 -19.49 34.31
CA GLY A 234 26.43 -20.61 34.04
C GLY A 234 26.94 -21.96 34.53
N VAL A 235 27.90 -21.98 35.46
CA VAL A 235 28.24 -23.23 36.16
C VAL A 235 27.04 -23.70 36.97
N ALA A 236 26.77 -25.00 36.89
CA ALA A 236 25.60 -25.60 37.48
C ALA A 236 25.52 -25.35 39.01
N PRO A 237 24.33 -24.98 39.54
CA PRO A 237 24.18 -24.64 40.96
C PRO A 237 24.60 -25.74 41.93
N TRP A 238 24.40 -27.01 41.56
CA TRP A 238 24.76 -28.15 42.42
C TRP A 238 26.27 -28.39 42.54
N ILE A 239 27.09 -27.76 41.70
CA ILE A 239 28.56 -27.78 41.84
C ILE A 239 29.00 -26.57 42.65
N VAL A 240 28.46 -25.39 42.32
CA VAL A 240 28.88 -24.13 42.97
C VAL A 240 28.43 -24.07 44.42
N PHE A 241 27.17 -24.40 44.74
CA PHE A 241 26.66 -24.23 46.11
C PHE A 241 27.34 -25.12 47.16
N PRO A 242 27.62 -26.41 46.91
CA PRO A 242 28.41 -27.20 47.86
C PRO A 242 29.84 -26.66 48.02
N ALA A 243 30.50 -26.27 46.92
CA ALA A 243 31.86 -25.72 46.96
C ALA A 243 31.92 -24.39 47.75
N VAL A 244 31.00 -23.46 47.46
CA VAL A 244 30.82 -22.19 48.18
C VAL A 244 30.46 -22.45 49.65
N GLY A 245 29.64 -23.47 49.94
CA GLY A 245 29.31 -23.86 51.31
C GLY A 245 30.54 -24.31 52.12
N VAL A 246 31.42 -25.11 51.54
CA VAL A 246 32.69 -25.51 52.18
C VAL A 246 33.60 -24.30 52.42
N VAL A 247 33.74 -23.43 51.41
CA VAL A 247 34.54 -22.20 51.52
C VAL A 247 33.95 -21.24 52.57
N ALA A 248 32.63 -21.13 52.67
CA ALA A 248 31.95 -20.29 53.65
C ALA A 248 32.20 -20.77 55.09
N ILE A 249 32.22 -22.09 55.33
CA ILE A 249 32.59 -22.65 56.63
C ILE A 249 34.04 -22.30 56.98
N ALA A 250 34.96 -22.43 56.02
CA ALA A 250 36.36 -22.05 56.20
C ALA A 250 36.51 -20.54 56.47
N ALA A 251 35.73 -19.70 55.80
CA ALA A 251 35.68 -18.25 56.02
C ALA A 251 35.17 -17.91 57.43
N LEU A 252 34.17 -18.62 57.94
CA LEU A 252 33.65 -18.42 59.30
C LEU A 252 34.69 -18.77 60.37
N LEU A 253 35.40 -19.89 60.21
CA LEU A 253 36.42 -20.32 61.18
C LEU A 253 37.63 -19.38 61.20
N THR A 254 38.10 -18.97 60.01
CA THR A 254 39.26 -18.07 59.87
C THR A 254 38.92 -16.63 60.22
N GLY A 255 37.69 -16.18 59.92
CA GLY A 255 37.19 -14.86 60.25
C GLY A 255 37.11 -14.61 61.76
N ARG A 256 36.68 -15.61 62.56
CA ARG A 256 36.71 -15.50 64.03
C ARG A 256 38.13 -15.26 64.54
N GLY A 257 39.11 -16.04 64.06
CA GLY A 257 40.52 -15.85 64.44
C GLY A 257 41.15 -14.55 63.95
N ALA A 258 40.67 -13.98 62.84
CA ALA A 258 41.16 -12.72 62.28
C ALA A 258 40.60 -11.48 63.00
N ILE A 259 39.33 -11.52 63.43
CA ILE A 259 38.60 -10.35 63.97
C ILE A 259 38.72 -10.23 65.51
N THR A 260 38.74 -11.34 66.24
CA THR A 260 38.87 -11.32 67.72
C THR A 260 40.10 -10.56 68.23
N PRO A 261 41.32 -10.71 67.67
CA PRO A 261 42.49 -9.96 68.16
C PRO A 261 42.46 -8.47 67.81
N THR A 262 41.72 -8.05 66.77
CA THR A 262 41.58 -6.63 66.43
C THR A 262 40.56 -5.93 67.32
N LEU A 263 39.47 -6.61 67.70
CA LEU A 263 38.47 -6.09 68.66
C LEU A 263 39.05 -5.96 70.08
N ALA A 264 39.88 -6.90 70.50
CA ALA A 264 40.54 -6.85 71.82
C ALA A 264 41.61 -5.74 71.95
N ARG A 265 42.02 -5.12 70.83
CA ARG A 265 43.01 -4.02 70.80
C ARG A 265 42.34 -2.63 70.79
N SER A 266 41.03 -2.57 70.53
CA SER A 266 40.24 -1.33 70.45
C SER A 266 39.30 -1.12 71.65
N ALA A 267 39.32 -2.02 72.62
CA ALA A 267 38.69 -1.88 73.94
C ALA A 267 39.76 -1.54 74.98
#